data_AF-A0AAV7DRV3-F1
#
_entry.id   AF-A0AAV7DRV3-F1
#
_cell.length_a   1.000
_cell.length_b   1.000
_cell.length_c   1.000
_cell.angle_alpha   90.00
_cell.angle_beta   90.00
_cell.angle_gamma   90.00
#
_symmetry.space_group_name_H-M   'P 1'
#
loop_
_entity.id
_entity.type
_entity.pdbx_description
1 polymer ?
#
loop_
_entity_poly.entity_id
_entity_poly.type
_entity_poly.pdbx_seq_one_letter_code
_entity_poly.pdbx_strand_id
1 'polypeptide(L)'
;MLRFSLSKATPKQGLFLRRGIHSRNKKAMEFVAKGWNALHEVDRVIDYTDSNDPRLFPLYRTAKSNFELALEVDNANTHARYWLSRLHFKYPGCPGACKAIGAALLVEAADMGNADAQYELGCRLRVENENIQTDQQAFYYLEKAVDQMHPGALYLLGAVYLTGDCVRKDIDSAMWCFQRAAQKGHAGAAIAYGYFILKGAPAPKTQPTLGGRILNKALKDPRDMAREAFRKAAKEGCDLGLKWLKVLDDEQHQLTP
;
A
#
# COMPACT_ATOMS: atom_id res chain seq x y z
N MET A 1 8.33 -20.16 66.06
CA MET A 1 8.01 -18.90 65.34
C MET A 1 9.09 -18.65 64.29
N LEU A 2 8.80 -18.85 62.99
CA LEU A 2 9.67 -18.41 61.91
C LEU A 2 8.78 -17.76 60.83
N ARG A 3 8.94 -16.44 60.64
CA ARG A 3 8.23 -15.65 59.64
C ARG A 3 8.97 -15.74 58.30
N PHE A 4 8.27 -16.18 57.25
CA PHE A 4 8.69 -15.98 55.86
C PHE A 4 8.33 -14.57 55.41
N SER A 5 9.32 -13.77 54.99
CA SER A 5 9.12 -12.49 54.31
C SER A 5 9.14 -12.71 52.79
N LEU A 6 7.99 -12.57 52.13
CA LEU A 6 7.88 -12.50 50.67
C LEU A 6 8.35 -11.12 50.18
N SER A 7 9.47 -11.11 49.47
CA SER A 7 9.97 -9.95 48.72
C SER A 7 9.05 -9.64 47.54
N LYS A 8 8.45 -8.45 47.52
CA LYS A 8 7.64 -7.95 46.40
C LYS A 8 8.57 -7.50 45.26
N ALA A 9 8.52 -8.20 44.13
CA ALA A 9 9.13 -7.75 42.88
C ALA A 9 8.54 -6.40 42.44
N THR A 10 9.41 -5.45 42.07
CA THR A 10 9.02 -4.06 41.82
C THR A 10 8.61 -3.82 40.36
N PRO A 11 7.54 -3.05 40.09
CA PRO A 11 7.01 -2.79 38.74
C PRO A 11 7.85 -1.78 37.91
N LYS A 12 9.03 -1.35 38.39
CA LYS A 12 9.83 -0.28 37.75
C LYS A 12 10.62 -0.77 36.53
N GLN A 13 11.03 -2.04 36.47
CA GLN A 13 11.86 -2.57 35.39
C GLN A 13 11.14 -2.59 34.02
N GLY A 14 9.83 -2.88 33.99
CA GLY A 14 9.04 -2.89 32.76
C GLY A 14 8.83 -1.51 32.12
N LEU A 15 8.86 -0.43 32.92
CA LEU A 15 8.66 0.94 32.43
C LEU A 15 9.93 1.48 31.73
N PHE A 16 11.12 1.16 32.25
CA PHE A 16 12.39 1.54 31.62
C PHE A 16 12.64 0.77 30.32
N LEU A 17 12.30 -0.52 30.28
CA LEU A 17 12.40 -1.33 29.05
C LEU A 17 11.49 -0.78 27.94
N ARG A 18 10.23 -0.45 28.28
CA ARG A 18 9.28 0.17 27.33
C ARG A 18 9.73 1.54 26.85
N ARG A 19 10.33 2.38 27.70
CA ARG A 19 10.90 3.68 27.31
C ARG A 19 12.11 3.54 26.38
N GLY A 20 12.96 2.55 26.62
CA GLY A 20 14.08 2.22 25.73
C GLY A 20 13.63 1.75 24.35
N ILE A 21 12.65 0.85 24.29
CA ILE A 21 12.05 0.38 23.03
C ILE A 21 11.37 1.54 22.27
N HIS A 22 10.60 2.37 22.95
CA HIS A 22 9.94 3.52 22.34
C HIS A 22 10.95 4.53 21.75
N SER A 23 12.06 4.78 22.44
CA SER A 23 13.14 5.66 21.95
C SER A 23 13.88 5.08 20.74
N ARG A 24 14.09 3.75 20.70
CA ARG A 24 14.74 3.06 19.57
C ARG A 24 13.84 3.11 18.33
N ASN A 25 12.56 2.80 18.48
CA ASN A 25 11.60 2.84 17.38
C ASN A 25 11.47 4.25 16.80
N LYS A 26 11.48 5.29 17.65
CA LYS A 26 11.46 6.69 17.18
C LYS A 26 12.68 7.02 16.33
N LYS A 27 13.88 6.66 16.80
CA LYS A 27 15.13 6.91 16.07
C LYS A 27 15.20 6.13 14.74
N ALA A 28 14.75 4.88 14.73
CA ALA A 28 14.64 4.09 13.51
C ALA A 28 13.68 4.76 12.50
N MET A 29 12.53 5.25 12.95
CA MET A 29 11.58 5.96 12.08
C MET A 29 12.11 7.30 11.55
N GLU A 30 12.95 8.02 12.32
CA GLU A 30 13.63 9.22 11.82
C GLU A 30 14.58 8.89 10.66
N PHE A 31 15.31 7.78 10.75
CA PHE A 31 16.15 7.30 9.65
C PHE A 31 15.30 6.88 8.45
N VAL A 32 14.22 6.11 8.66
CA VAL A 32 13.28 5.75 7.58
C VAL A 32 12.75 6.99 6.86
N ALA A 33 12.34 8.03 7.60
CA ALA A 33 11.83 9.26 7.02
C ALA A 33 12.89 9.99 6.16
N LYS A 34 14.15 10.07 6.63
CA LYS A 34 15.25 10.65 5.86
C LYS A 34 15.53 9.85 4.59
N GLY A 35 15.53 8.52 4.68
CA GLY A 35 15.75 7.65 3.54
C GLY A 35 14.63 7.77 2.49
N TRP A 36 13.38 7.82 2.96
CA TRP A 36 12.22 8.02 2.10
C TRP A 36 12.22 9.39 1.42
N ASN A 37 12.54 10.47 2.14
CA ASN A 37 12.67 11.80 1.55
C ASN A 37 13.73 11.81 0.44
N ALA A 38 14.89 11.20 0.67
CA ALA A 38 15.93 11.11 -0.36
C ALA A 38 15.44 10.37 -1.62
N LEU A 39 14.71 9.26 -1.46
CA LEU A 39 14.09 8.56 -2.59
C LEU A 39 13.00 9.38 -3.27
N HIS A 40 12.20 10.14 -2.52
CA HIS A 40 11.17 11.00 -3.10
C HIS A 40 11.79 12.08 -3.99
N GLU A 41 12.93 12.63 -3.58
CA GLU A 41 13.67 13.58 -4.41
C GLU A 41 14.26 12.95 -5.67
N VAL A 42 14.65 11.67 -5.61
CA VAL A 42 15.00 10.90 -6.81
C VAL A 42 13.78 10.75 -7.72
N ASP A 43 12.65 10.27 -7.19
CA ASP A 43 11.42 10.03 -7.96
C ASP A 43 10.93 11.31 -8.66
N ARG A 44 11.11 12.49 -8.06
CA ARG A 44 10.77 13.77 -8.69
C ARG A 44 11.62 14.13 -9.90
N VAL A 45 12.86 13.63 -9.96
CA VAL A 45 13.85 14.02 -10.97
C VAL A 45 14.07 12.92 -12.01
N ILE A 46 13.79 11.67 -11.66
CA ILE A 46 14.08 10.50 -12.51
C ILE A 46 13.25 10.48 -13.80
N ASP A 47 12.06 11.08 -13.82
CA ASP A 47 11.25 11.20 -15.04
C ASP A 47 11.91 12.09 -16.12
N TYR A 48 12.90 12.89 -15.73
CA TYR A 48 13.59 13.85 -16.59
C TYR A 48 15.09 13.55 -16.76
N THR A 49 15.60 12.47 -16.16
CA THR A 49 17.03 12.14 -16.14
C THR A 49 17.26 10.64 -16.32
N ASP A 50 18.45 10.24 -16.78
CA ASP A 50 18.80 8.82 -16.79
C ASP A 50 18.86 8.30 -15.35
N SER A 51 18.26 7.14 -15.11
CA SER A 51 18.33 6.41 -13.83
C SER A 51 19.77 6.24 -13.30
N ASN A 52 20.76 6.21 -14.20
CA ASN A 52 22.18 6.09 -13.92
C ASN A 52 22.93 7.43 -13.81
N ASP A 53 22.22 8.57 -13.80
CA ASP A 53 22.86 9.89 -13.68
C ASP A 53 23.67 9.98 -12.38
N PRO A 54 24.99 10.28 -12.45
CA PRO A 54 25.84 10.43 -11.29
C PRO A 54 25.34 11.43 -10.24
N ARG A 55 24.52 12.41 -10.64
CA ARG A 55 23.89 13.40 -9.75
C ARG A 55 22.90 12.76 -8.77
N LEU A 56 22.35 11.60 -9.10
CA LEU A 56 21.43 10.86 -8.23
C LEU A 56 22.17 9.99 -7.21
N PHE A 57 23.46 9.68 -7.44
CA PHE A 57 24.22 8.79 -6.55
C PHE A 57 24.30 9.26 -5.09
N PRO A 58 24.46 10.56 -4.78
CA PRO A 58 24.40 11.04 -3.40
C PRO A 58 23.04 10.77 -2.73
N LEU A 59 21.93 10.93 -3.47
CA LEU A 59 20.59 10.66 -2.96
C LEU A 59 20.38 9.17 -2.73
N TYR A 60 20.81 8.32 -3.67
CA TYR A 60 20.76 6.87 -3.49
C TYR A 60 21.57 6.39 -2.29
N ARG A 61 22.80 6.89 -2.11
CA ARG A 61 23.61 6.55 -0.92
C ARG A 61 22.95 7.02 0.36
N THR A 62 22.38 8.23 0.35
CA THR A 62 21.66 8.76 1.51
C THR A 62 20.47 7.88 1.85
N ALA A 63 19.66 7.51 0.87
CA ALA A 63 18.52 6.62 1.06
C ALA A 63 18.95 5.27 1.64
N LYS A 64 19.89 4.59 0.98
CA LYS A 64 20.40 3.28 1.37
C LYS A 64 20.97 3.29 2.79
N SER A 65 21.88 4.23 3.08
CA SER A 65 22.53 4.33 4.39
C SER A 65 21.51 4.60 5.51
N ASN A 66 20.49 5.43 5.27
CA ASN A 66 19.47 5.66 6.29
C ASN A 66 18.58 4.43 6.53
N PHE A 67 18.23 3.65 5.50
CA PHE A 67 17.48 2.40 5.73
C PHE A 67 18.31 1.35 6.45
N GLU A 68 19.60 1.23 6.13
CA GLU A 68 20.54 0.36 6.85
C GLU A 68 20.67 0.76 8.33
N LEU A 69 20.88 2.05 8.61
CA LEU A 69 20.93 2.59 9.97
C LEU A 69 19.62 2.37 10.74
N ALA A 70 18.47 2.44 10.07
CA ALA A 70 17.19 2.14 10.69
C ALA A 70 17.12 0.67 11.15
N LEU A 71 17.63 -0.27 10.33
CA LEU A 71 17.69 -1.70 10.67
C LEU A 71 18.75 -2.03 11.73
N GLU A 72 19.85 -1.28 11.78
CA GLU A 72 20.83 -1.40 12.88
C GLU A 72 20.22 -1.00 14.24
N VAL A 73 19.40 0.05 14.26
CA VAL A 73 18.72 0.51 15.48
C VAL A 73 17.60 -0.44 15.87
N ASP A 74 16.78 -0.83 14.89
CA ASP A 74 15.62 -1.69 15.03
C ASP A 74 15.50 -2.65 13.85
N ASN A 75 16.08 -3.84 14.01
CA ASN A 75 16.04 -4.88 12.99
C ASN A 75 14.60 -5.40 12.75
N ALA A 76 13.66 -5.15 13.67
CA ALA A 76 12.26 -5.50 13.47
C ALA A 76 11.51 -4.51 12.57
N ASN A 77 12.15 -3.40 12.15
CA ASN A 77 11.51 -2.38 11.33
C ASN A 77 11.24 -2.89 9.91
N THR A 78 9.98 -3.25 9.67
CA THR A 78 9.57 -3.83 8.39
C THR A 78 9.51 -2.79 7.27
N HIS A 79 9.24 -1.51 7.59
CA HIS A 79 9.24 -0.43 6.61
C HIS A 79 10.63 -0.16 6.05
N ALA A 80 11.65 -0.06 6.92
CA ALA A 80 13.03 0.13 6.50
C ALA A 80 13.48 -1.00 5.57
N ARG A 81 13.15 -2.24 5.94
CA ARG A 81 13.47 -3.44 5.17
C ARG A 81 12.79 -3.45 3.81
N TYR A 82 11.50 -3.12 3.78
CA TYR A 82 10.73 -2.98 2.54
C TYR A 82 11.32 -1.90 1.62
N TRP A 83 11.61 -0.71 2.14
CA TRP A 83 12.17 0.37 1.32
C TRP A 83 13.58 0.08 0.82
N LEU A 84 14.40 -0.62 1.60
CA LEU A 84 15.71 -1.09 1.15
C LEU A 84 15.59 -2.15 0.04
N SER A 85 14.64 -3.09 0.17
CA SER A 85 14.28 -4.03 -0.89
C SER A 85 13.87 -3.29 -2.17
N ARG A 86 12.93 -2.36 -2.06
CA ARG A 86 12.45 -1.56 -3.19
C ARG A 86 13.56 -0.74 -3.83
N LEU A 87 14.51 -0.25 -3.05
CA LEU A 87 15.70 0.44 -3.52
C LEU A 87 16.52 -0.45 -4.46
N HIS A 88 16.71 -1.72 -4.10
CA HIS A 88 17.42 -2.71 -4.92
C HIS A 88 16.68 -3.12 -6.20
N PHE A 89 15.35 -3.08 -6.21
CA PHE A 89 14.54 -3.47 -7.38
C PHE A 89 14.25 -2.32 -8.34
N LYS A 90 13.79 -1.18 -7.82
CA LYS A 90 13.24 -0.08 -8.63
C LYS A 90 14.34 0.81 -9.22
N TYR A 91 15.49 0.93 -8.55
CA TYR A 91 16.52 1.91 -8.90
C TYR A 91 17.80 1.20 -9.37
N PRO A 92 17.88 0.79 -10.66
CA PRO A 92 19.04 0.08 -11.18
C PRO A 92 20.33 0.92 -11.14
N GLY A 93 20.21 2.25 -11.17
CA GLY A 93 21.34 3.17 -11.03
C GLY A 93 21.81 3.43 -9.62
N CYS A 94 21.20 2.80 -8.61
CA CYS A 94 21.74 2.81 -7.27
C CYS A 94 23.05 2.01 -7.23
N PRO A 95 24.19 2.62 -6.82
CA PRO A 95 25.45 1.89 -6.72
C PRO A 95 25.36 0.72 -5.72
N GLY A 96 25.71 -0.48 -6.19
CA GLY A 96 25.62 -1.70 -5.39
C GLY A 96 24.20 -2.24 -5.22
N ALA A 97 23.28 -1.89 -6.14
CA ALA A 97 21.99 -2.54 -6.22
C ALA A 97 22.14 -4.03 -6.62
N CYS A 98 21.47 -4.93 -5.90
CA CYS A 98 21.47 -6.35 -6.18
C CYS A 98 20.06 -6.89 -6.03
N LYS A 99 19.48 -7.40 -7.13
CA LYS A 99 18.11 -7.94 -7.14
C LYS A 99 17.93 -9.11 -6.17
N ALA A 100 18.96 -9.94 -5.98
CA ALA A 100 18.91 -11.07 -5.05
C ALA A 100 18.79 -10.60 -3.59
N ILE A 101 19.57 -9.57 -3.20
CA ILE A 101 19.45 -8.94 -1.87
C ILE A 101 18.07 -8.30 -1.73
N GLY A 102 17.59 -7.60 -2.77
CA GLY A 102 16.24 -7.04 -2.79
C GLY A 102 15.16 -8.10 -2.56
N ALA A 103 15.25 -9.24 -3.24
CA ALA A 103 14.31 -10.35 -3.09
C ALA A 103 14.30 -10.92 -1.66
N ALA A 104 15.48 -11.16 -1.08
CA ALA A 104 15.59 -11.64 0.29
C ALA A 104 14.95 -10.68 1.30
N LEU A 105 15.28 -9.38 1.20
CA LEU A 105 14.71 -8.34 2.04
C LEU A 105 13.18 -8.21 1.87
N LEU A 106 12.67 -8.41 0.64
CA LEU A 106 11.24 -8.38 0.36
C LEU A 106 10.50 -9.52 1.07
N VAL A 107 11.01 -10.75 0.94
CA VAL A 107 10.44 -11.94 1.58
C VAL A 107 10.44 -11.77 3.09
N GLU A 108 11.56 -11.37 3.68
CA GLU A 108 11.65 -11.08 5.11
C GLU A 108 10.63 -10.01 5.55
N ALA A 109 10.51 -8.90 4.83
CA ALA A 109 9.56 -7.84 5.16
C ALA A 109 8.10 -8.31 5.07
N ALA A 110 7.78 -9.14 4.07
CA ALA A 110 6.45 -9.70 3.88
C ALA A 110 6.07 -10.71 4.98
N ASP A 111 7.02 -11.57 5.37
CA ASP A 111 6.85 -12.55 6.44
C ASP A 111 6.71 -11.89 7.81
N MET A 112 7.38 -10.75 8.02
CA MET A 112 7.21 -9.91 9.21
C MET A 112 5.91 -9.09 9.21
N GLY A 113 5.09 -9.18 8.17
CA GLY A 113 3.75 -8.60 8.16
C GLY A 113 3.62 -7.26 7.43
N ASN A 114 4.64 -6.78 6.71
CA ASN A 114 4.53 -5.50 5.99
C ASN A 114 3.54 -5.61 4.82
N ALA A 115 2.46 -4.84 4.86
CA ALA A 115 1.41 -4.89 3.84
C ALA A 115 1.90 -4.51 2.43
N ASP A 116 2.80 -3.52 2.32
CA ASP A 116 3.37 -3.11 1.03
C ASP A 116 4.24 -4.23 0.45
N ALA A 117 5.09 -4.85 1.30
CA ALA A 117 5.94 -5.98 0.91
C ALA A 117 5.13 -7.22 0.51
N GLN A 118 4.07 -7.54 1.26
CA GLN A 118 3.16 -8.65 0.95
C GLN A 118 2.48 -8.45 -0.41
N TYR A 119 1.99 -7.24 -0.67
CA TYR A 119 1.43 -6.90 -1.97
C TYR A 119 2.48 -7.00 -3.09
N GLU A 120 3.67 -6.41 -2.91
CA GLU A 120 4.70 -6.39 -3.94
C GLU A 120 5.24 -7.79 -4.23
N LEU A 121 5.41 -8.63 -3.20
CA LEU A 121 5.80 -10.03 -3.33
C LEU A 121 4.73 -10.84 -4.05
N GLY A 122 3.46 -10.69 -3.67
CA GLY A 122 2.34 -11.35 -4.35
C GLY A 122 2.28 -10.98 -5.83
N CYS A 123 2.45 -9.69 -6.17
CA CYS A 123 2.52 -9.25 -7.56
C CYS A 123 3.70 -9.85 -8.32
N ARG A 124 4.90 -9.91 -7.73
CA ARG A 124 6.07 -10.51 -8.37
C ARG A 124 5.88 -12.00 -8.63
N LEU A 125 5.39 -12.74 -7.64
CA LEU A 125 5.13 -14.17 -7.77
C LEU A 125 4.14 -14.48 -8.91
N ARG A 126 3.13 -13.62 -9.13
CA ARG A 126 2.20 -13.74 -10.27
C ARG A 126 2.83 -13.46 -11.63
N VAL A 127 3.80 -12.55 -11.70
CA VAL A 127 4.43 -12.15 -12.97
C VAL A 127 5.53 -13.14 -13.37
N GLU A 128 6.27 -13.66 -12.39
CA GLU A 128 7.48 -14.44 -12.65
C GLU A 128 7.22 -15.90 -13.06
N ASN A 129 6.02 -16.48 -12.88
CA ASN A 129 5.78 -17.89 -13.23
C ASN A 129 4.33 -18.23 -13.62
N GLU A 130 4.17 -19.07 -14.66
CA GLU A 130 2.89 -19.65 -15.12
C GLU A 130 2.49 -20.94 -14.36
N ASN A 131 3.10 -21.19 -13.18
CA ASN A 131 2.94 -22.45 -12.45
C ASN A 131 1.95 -22.32 -11.28
N ILE A 132 1.04 -23.30 -11.16
CA ILE A 132 -0.08 -23.34 -10.19
C ILE A 132 0.37 -23.16 -8.71
N GLN A 133 1.54 -23.68 -8.33
CA GLN A 133 2.03 -23.56 -6.96
C GLN A 133 2.44 -22.12 -6.60
N THR A 134 3.01 -21.39 -7.56
CA THR A 134 3.43 -20.00 -7.37
C THR A 134 2.21 -19.09 -7.27
N ASP A 135 1.13 -19.41 -7.98
CA ASP A 135 -0.15 -18.70 -7.87
C ASP A 135 -0.73 -18.80 -6.46
N GLN A 136 -0.73 -19.99 -5.85
CA GLN A 136 -1.23 -20.16 -4.48
C GLN A 136 -0.43 -19.34 -3.46
N GLN A 137 0.89 -19.30 -3.60
CA GLN A 137 1.74 -18.46 -2.74
C GLN A 137 1.49 -16.98 -2.98
N ALA A 138 1.30 -16.57 -4.23
CA ALA A 138 0.97 -15.19 -4.54
C ALA A 138 -0.37 -14.76 -3.93
N PHE A 139 -1.40 -15.59 -4.04
CA PHE A 139 -2.70 -15.34 -3.42
C PHE A 139 -2.59 -15.25 -1.90
N TYR A 140 -1.82 -16.13 -1.26
CA TYR A 140 -1.57 -16.08 0.17
C TYR A 140 -1.03 -14.72 0.65
N TYR A 141 -0.03 -14.18 -0.04
CA TYR A 141 0.52 -12.86 0.32
C TYR A 141 -0.45 -11.72 -0.02
N LEU A 142 -1.19 -11.81 -1.13
CA LEU A 142 -2.21 -10.82 -1.48
C LEU A 142 -3.37 -10.79 -0.48
N GLU A 143 -3.82 -11.94 0.03
CA GLU A 143 -4.86 -12.03 1.07
C GLU A 143 -4.41 -11.35 2.36
N LYS A 144 -3.17 -11.60 2.83
CA LYS A 144 -2.63 -10.89 4.00
C LYS A 144 -2.58 -9.38 3.79
N ALA A 145 -2.25 -8.91 2.59
CA ALA A 145 -2.27 -7.49 2.27
C ALA A 145 -3.70 -6.92 2.25
N VAL A 146 -4.70 -7.71 1.79
CA VAL A 146 -6.12 -7.36 1.85
C VAL A 146 -6.60 -7.25 3.30
N ASP A 147 -6.22 -8.18 4.19
CA ASP A 147 -6.58 -8.15 5.62
C ASP A 147 -6.09 -6.85 6.30
N GLN A 148 -4.98 -6.31 5.81
CA GLN A 148 -4.41 -5.03 6.24
C GLN A 148 -4.98 -3.81 5.48
N MET A 149 -5.99 -4.02 4.64
CA MET A 149 -6.63 -2.99 3.81
C MET A 149 -5.66 -2.27 2.85
N HIS A 150 -4.66 -2.99 2.34
CA HIS A 150 -3.70 -2.45 1.39
C HIS A 150 -4.41 -2.04 0.08
N PRO A 151 -4.25 -0.78 -0.39
CA PRO A 151 -5.00 -0.24 -1.53
C PRO A 151 -4.83 -1.03 -2.83
N GLY A 152 -3.59 -1.43 -3.15
CA GLY A 152 -3.32 -2.22 -4.36
C GLY A 152 -3.89 -3.64 -4.27
N ALA A 153 -3.86 -4.24 -3.08
CA ALA A 153 -4.35 -5.61 -2.88
C ALA A 153 -5.88 -5.65 -2.96
N LEU A 154 -6.55 -4.66 -2.36
CA LEU A 154 -8.00 -4.45 -2.51
C LEU A 154 -8.40 -4.22 -3.97
N TYR A 155 -7.62 -3.46 -4.74
CA TYR A 155 -7.88 -3.29 -6.17
C TYR A 155 -7.80 -4.64 -6.93
N LEU A 156 -6.76 -5.43 -6.69
CA LEU A 156 -6.63 -6.76 -7.30
C LEU A 156 -7.77 -7.69 -6.92
N LEU A 157 -8.18 -7.70 -5.65
CA LEU A 157 -9.33 -8.48 -5.20
C LEU A 157 -10.63 -8.02 -5.89
N GLY A 158 -10.83 -6.72 -6.04
CA GLY A 158 -11.96 -6.17 -6.78
C GLY A 158 -11.96 -6.62 -8.25
N ALA A 159 -10.80 -6.63 -8.90
CA ALA A 159 -10.67 -7.12 -10.27
C ALA A 159 -11.00 -8.62 -10.37
N VAL A 160 -10.54 -9.42 -9.41
CA VAL A 160 -10.83 -10.85 -9.30
C VAL A 160 -12.34 -11.13 -9.16
N TYR A 161 -13.06 -10.37 -8.34
CA TYR A 161 -14.51 -10.48 -8.23
C TYR A 161 -15.26 -10.09 -9.52
N LEU A 162 -14.69 -9.22 -10.36
CA LEU A 162 -15.27 -8.88 -11.67
C LEU A 162 -15.03 -9.98 -12.71
N THR A 163 -13.80 -10.49 -12.79
CA THR A 163 -13.42 -11.51 -13.78
C THR A 163 -14.00 -12.88 -13.43
N GLY A 164 -14.24 -13.14 -12.14
CA GLY A 164 -14.66 -14.44 -11.64
C GLY A 164 -13.52 -15.46 -11.64
N ASP A 165 -12.28 -14.98 -11.65
CA ASP A 165 -11.11 -15.84 -11.59
C ASP A 165 -10.98 -16.40 -10.17
N CYS A 166 -11.04 -17.71 -10.00
CA CYS A 166 -10.96 -18.41 -8.70
C CYS A 166 -12.12 -18.15 -7.70
N VAL A 167 -13.02 -17.20 -7.96
CA VAL A 167 -14.22 -16.90 -7.15
C VAL A 167 -15.44 -16.62 -8.03
N ARG A 168 -16.64 -16.78 -7.46
CA ARG A 168 -17.88 -16.41 -8.16
C ARG A 168 -17.90 -14.91 -8.44
N LYS A 169 -18.27 -14.53 -9.67
CA LYS A 169 -18.46 -13.13 -10.05
C LYS A 169 -19.42 -12.42 -9.09
N ASP A 170 -18.98 -11.32 -8.51
CA ASP A 170 -19.75 -10.52 -7.58
C ASP A 170 -19.39 -9.02 -7.74
N ILE A 171 -20.27 -8.30 -8.43
CA ILE A 171 -20.09 -6.88 -8.71
C ILE A 171 -20.18 -6.04 -7.43
N ASP A 172 -21.01 -6.44 -6.46
CA ASP A 172 -21.19 -5.68 -5.22
C ASP A 172 -19.91 -5.74 -4.37
N SER A 173 -19.32 -6.93 -4.26
CA SER A 173 -18.02 -7.13 -3.58
C SER A 173 -16.88 -6.41 -4.30
N ALA A 174 -16.85 -6.45 -5.64
CA ALA A 174 -15.88 -5.68 -6.43
C ALA A 174 -16.00 -4.16 -6.18
N MET A 175 -17.22 -3.63 -6.17
CA MET A 175 -17.49 -2.22 -5.90
C MET A 175 -17.05 -1.79 -4.50
N TRP A 176 -17.25 -2.66 -3.51
CA TRP A 176 -16.76 -2.42 -2.15
C TRP A 176 -15.23 -2.33 -2.11
N CYS A 177 -14.55 -3.29 -2.75
CA CYS A 177 -13.09 -3.30 -2.85
C CYS A 177 -12.55 -2.03 -3.52
N PHE A 178 -13.12 -1.63 -4.66
CA PHE A 178 -12.70 -0.42 -5.36
C PHE A 178 -12.95 0.85 -4.56
N GLN A 179 -14.09 0.95 -3.89
CA GLN A 179 -14.39 2.10 -3.05
C GLN A 179 -13.37 2.24 -1.90
N ARG A 180 -13.02 1.13 -1.24
CA ARG A 180 -12.05 1.12 -0.13
C ARG A 180 -10.64 1.45 -0.59
N ALA A 181 -10.21 0.86 -1.71
CA ALA A 181 -8.92 1.18 -2.32
C ALA A 181 -8.86 2.67 -2.76
N ALA A 182 -9.93 3.20 -3.34
CA ALA A 182 -10.04 4.61 -3.72
C ALA A 182 -9.99 5.57 -2.52
N GLN A 183 -10.61 5.20 -1.38
CA GLN A 183 -10.51 5.97 -0.13
C GLN A 183 -9.08 6.01 0.42
N LYS A 184 -8.24 5.04 0.07
CA LYS A 184 -6.83 4.94 0.44
C LYS A 184 -5.88 5.50 -0.62
N GLY A 185 -6.39 6.19 -1.64
CA GLY A 185 -5.57 6.85 -2.66
C GLY A 185 -5.22 5.99 -3.88
N HIS A 186 -5.85 4.81 -4.06
CA HIS A 186 -5.57 4.01 -5.25
C HIS A 186 -6.25 4.59 -6.50
N ALA A 187 -5.47 5.23 -7.38
CA ALA A 187 -5.99 5.90 -8.58
C ALA A 187 -6.78 4.97 -9.51
N GLY A 188 -6.24 3.77 -9.79
CA GLY A 188 -6.91 2.79 -10.66
C GLY A 188 -8.23 2.28 -10.07
N ALA A 189 -8.33 2.20 -8.74
CA ALA A 189 -9.56 1.79 -8.07
C ALA A 189 -10.59 2.91 -8.07
N ALA A 190 -10.14 4.16 -7.93
CA ALA A 190 -11.02 5.33 -8.02
C ALA A 190 -11.62 5.46 -9.42
N ILE A 191 -10.86 5.19 -10.47
CA ILE A 191 -11.38 5.14 -11.86
C ILE A 191 -12.38 4.01 -12.02
N ALA A 192 -12.02 2.79 -11.60
CA ALA A 192 -12.93 1.64 -11.68
C ALA A 192 -14.25 1.92 -10.96
N TYR A 193 -14.18 2.42 -9.73
CA TYR A 193 -15.35 2.78 -8.93
C TYR A 193 -16.22 3.84 -9.62
N GLY A 194 -15.62 4.93 -10.10
CA GLY A 194 -16.36 5.99 -10.80
C GLY A 194 -17.02 5.50 -12.09
N TYR A 195 -16.33 4.68 -12.87
CA TYR A 195 -16.85 4.08 -14.09
C TYR A 195 -18.08 3.19 -13.83
N PHE A 196 -18.02 2.30 -12.85
CA PHE A 196 -19.14 1.41 -12.55
C PHE A 196 -20.35 2.15 -11.99
N ILE A 197 -20.15 3.21 -11.19
CA ILE A 197 -21.26 4.06 -10.74
C ILE A 197 -21.98 4.71 -11.91
N LEU A 198 -21.24 5.25 -12.90
CA LEU A 198 -21.85 5.85 -14.09
C LEU A 198 -22.64 4.84 -14.93
N LYS A 199 -22.22 3.58 -14.93
CA LYS A 199 -22.95 2.48 -15.58
C LYS A 199 -24.20 2.02 -14.82
N GLY A 200 -24.56 2.67 -13.71
CA GLY A 200 -25.73 2.31 -12.91
C GLY A 200 -25.49 1.11 -12.00
N ALA A 201 -24.24 0.73 -11.73
CA ALA A 201 -23.96 -0.26 -10.70
C ALA A 201 -24.41 0.30 -9.33
N PRO A 202 -25.04 -0.54 -8.48
CA PRO A 202 -25.46 -0.09 -7.17
C PRO A 202 -24.25 0.41 -6.37
N ALA A 203 -24.42 1.50 -5.64
CA ALA A 203 -23.43 1.91 -4.65
C ALA A 203 -23.20 0.73 -3.69
N PRO A 204 -21.95 0.38 -3.36
CA PRO A 204 -21.65 -0.81 -2.59
C PRO A 204 -22.41 -0.75 -1.27
N LYS A 205 -23.29 -1.72 -1.05
CA LYS A 205 -23.91 -1.92 0.26
C LYS A 205 -22.80 -2.31 1.23
N THR A 206 -22.81 -1.71 2.41
CA THR A 206 -21.72 -1.79 3.39
C THR A 206 -21.34 -3.23 3.72
N GLN A 207 -20.08 -3.59 3.46
CA GLN A 207 -19.38 -4.85 3.75
C GLN A 207 -20.01 -6.10 3.10
N PRO A 208 -19.21 -7.05 2.56
CA PRO A 208 -19.63 -8.44 2.63
C PRO A 208 -19.80 -8.76 4.12
N THR A 209 -21.05 -8.92 4.57
CA THR A 209 -21.35 -9.00 6.01
C THR A 209 -20.74 -10.25 6.61
N LEU A 210 -19.88 -10.04 7.62
CA LEU A 210 -19.90 -10.84 8.84
C LEU A 210 -20.39 -9.90 9.96
N GLY A 211 -21.71 -9.88 10.17
CA GLY A 211 -22.36 -9.15 11.28
C GLY A 211 -22.97 -7.80 10.88
N GLY A 212 -24.27 -7.80 10.60
CA GLY A 212 -25.02 -6.66 10.11
C GLY A 212 -25.17 -5.49 11.09
N ARG A 213 -24.93 -4.28 10.57
CA ARG A 213 -25.62 -3.05 10.98
C ARG A 213 -25.47 -2.00 9.88
N ILE A 214 -26.59 -1.65 9.24
CA ILE A 214 -26.67 -0.70 8.14
C ILE A 214 -26.71 0.72 8.73
N LEU A 215 -25.69 1.54 8.42
CA LEU A 215 -25.68 2.96 8.73
C LEU A 215 -26.20 3.73 7.50
N ASN A 216 -27.42 4.25 7.61
CA ASN A 216 -28.06 5.09 6.60
C ASN A 216 -27.34 6.45 6.49
N LYS A 217 -26.39 6.56 5.56
CA LYS A 217 -25.85 7.84 5.10
C LYS A 217 -26.59 8.20 3.80
N ALA A 218 -27.07 9.45 3.70
CA ALA A 218 -27.83 9.93 2.55
C ALA A 218 -27.13 9.53 1.22
N LEU A 219 -27.88 8.88 0.31
CA LEU A 219 -27.37 8.50 -1.00
C LEU A 219 -26.94 9.78 -1.73
N LYS A 220 -25.64 9.94 -1.96
CA LYS A 220 -25.12 10.95 -2.88
C LYS A 220 -25.54 10.59 -4.31
N ASP A 221 -25.74 11.59 -5.17
CA ASP A 221 -25.98 11.36 -6.59
C ASP A 221 -24.84 10.49 -7.18
N PRO A 222 -25.15 9.41 -7.91
CA PRO A 222 -24.18 8.63 -8.67
C PRO A 222 -23.16 9.47 -9.45
N ARG A 223 -23.60 10.54 -10.12
CA ARG A 223 -22.70 11.42 -10.89
C ARG A 223 -21.71 12.15 -9.99
N ASP A 224 -22.16 12.64 -8.83
CA ASP A 224 -21.28 13.30 -7.86
C ASP A 224 -20.27 12.33 -7.25
N MET A 225 -20.69 11.10 -6.96
CA MET A 225 -19.79 10.05 -6.47
C MET A 225 -18.72 9.69 -7.48
N ALA A 226 -19.09 9.57 -8.76
CA ALA A 226 -18.14 9.31 -9.83
C ALA A 226 -17.17 10.48 -10.02
N ARG A 227 -17.67 11.72 -10.00
CA ARG A 227 -16.84 12.94 -10.08
C ARG A 227 -15.84 13.03 -8.92
N GLU A 228 -16.26 12.70 -7.69
CA GLU A 228 -15.38 12.65 -6.53
C GLU A 228 -14.27 11.59 -6.72
N ALA A 229 -14.62 10.42 -7.27
CA ALA A 229 -13.67 9.35 -7.54
C ALA A 229 -12.65 9.74 -8.62
N PHE A 230 -13.09 10.33 -9.74
CA PHE A 230 -12.18 10.80 -10.78
C PHE A 230 -11.28 11.94 -10.30
N ARG A 231 -11.79 12.83 -9.46
CA ARG A 231 -10.98 13.87 -8.80
C ARG A 231 -9.91 13.27 -7.89
N LYS A 232 -10.20 12.18 -7.18
CA LYS A 232 -9.18 11.46 -6.40
C LYS A 232 -8.12 10.87 -7.32
N ALA A 233 -8.52 10.17 -8.38
CA ALA A 233 -7.56 9.63 -9.36
C ALA A 233 -6.66 10.71 -9.97
N ALA A 234 -7.24 11.87 -10.33
CA ALA A 234 -6.49 13.00 -10.87
C ALA A 234 -5.49 13.61 -9.88
N LYS A 235 -5.84 13.70 -8.59
CA LYS A 235 -4.92 14.17 -7.53
C LYS A 235 -3.71 13.25 -7.36
N GLU A 236 -3.90 11.96 -7.60
CA GLU A 236 -2.83 10.96 -7.57
C GLU A 236 -2.04 10.91 -8.90
N GLY A 237 -2.18 11.92 -9.76
CA GLY A 237 -1.44 12.04 -11.02
C GLY A 237 -1.98 11.17 -12.16
N CYS A 238 -3.20 10.63 -12.04
CA CYS A 238 -3.76 9.82 -13.12
C CYS A 238 -4.48 10.67 -14.17
N ASP A 239 -3.88 10.77 -15.36
CA ASP A 239 -4.43 11.48 -16.52
C ASP A 239 -5.82 10.99 -16.93
N LEU A 240 -6.09 9.70 -16.77
CA LEU A 240 -7.39 9.13 -17.09
C LEU A 240 -8.50 9.71 -16.18
N GLY A 241 -8.17 10.02 -14.91
CA GLY A 241 -9.07 10.72 -14.01
C GLY A 241 -9.42 12.13 -14.51
N LEU A 242 -8.44 12.86 -15.06
CA LEU A 242 -8.67 14.17 -15.67
C LEU A 242 -9.55 14.08 -16.92
N LYS A 243 -9.34 13.06 -17.75
CA LYS A 243 -10.17 12.81 -18.95
C LYS A 243 -11.63 12.57 -18.57
N TRP A 244 -11.89 11.71 -17.58
CA TRP A 244 -13.24 11.43 -17.09
C TRP A 244 -13.94 12.66 -16.49
N LEU A 245 -13.19 13.54 -15.82
CA LEU A 245 -13.75 14.80 -15.32
C LEU A 245 -14.21 15.71 -16.46
N LYS A 246 -13.40 15.85 -17.52
CA LYS A 246 -13.77 16.65 -18.70
C LYS A 246 -15.03 16.11 -19.37
N VAL A 247 -15.12 14.79 -19.55
CA VAL A 247 -16.33 14.15 -20.12
C VAL A 247 -17.58 14.50 -19.32
N LEU A 248 -17.51 14.45 -17.98
CA LEU A 248 -18.63 14.83 -17.12
C LEU A 248 -19.00 16.32 -17.24
N ASP A 249 -18.00 17.20 -17.36
CA ASP A 249 -18.21 18.64 -17.50
C ASP A 249 -18.84 18.97 -18.88
N ASP A 250 -18.38 18.33 -19.95
CA ASP A 250 -18.91 18.48 -21.31
C ASP A 250 -20.36 17.98 -21.42
N GLU A 251 -20.68 16.83 -20.80
CA GLU A 251 -22.06 16.31 -20.72
C GLU A 251 -22.98 17.25 -19.93
N GLN A 252 -22.47 17.91 -18.88
CA GLN A 252 -23.25 18.89 -18.11
C GLN A 252 -23.58 20.13 -18.96
N HIS A 253 -22.63 20.61 -19.76
CA HIS A 253 -22.83 21.76 -20.64
C HIS A 253 -23.80 21.48 -21.81
N GLN A 254 -23.89 20.23 -22.28
CA GLN A 254 -24.90 19.83 -23.27
C GLN A 254 -26.33 19.73 -22.70
N LEU A 255 -26.47 19.60 -21.38
CA LEU A 255 -27.76 19.48 -20.68
C LEU A 255 -28.32 20.84 -20.20
N THR A 256 -27.51 21.89 -20.24
CA THR A 256 -27.94 23.27 -19.93
C THR A 256 -28.14 24.04 -21.24
N PRO A 257 -29.37 24.48 -21.57
CA PRO A 257 -29.68 25.19 -22.82
C PRO A 257 -29.02 26.57 -22.90
#